data_AF-A0A6G1CZD9-F1
#
_entry.id   AF-A0A6G1CZD9-F1
#
_cell.length_a   1.000
_cell.length_b   1.000
_cell.length_c   1.000
_cell.angle_alpha   90.00
_cell.angle_beta   90.00
_cell.angle_gamma   90.00
#
_symmetry.space_group_name_H-M   'P 1'
#
loop_
_entity.id
_entity.type
_entity.pdbx_description
1 polymer ?
#
loop_
_entity_poly.entity_id
_entity_poly.type
_entity_poly.pdbx_seq_one_letter_code
_entity_poly.pdbx_strand_id
1 'polypeptide(L)'
;MALRSMVLADQERYRRCMATGGDIVGSFADGCMMKGIFIDAFATFLVKEEMRDRPQSYGKRIILLVLNNNHWSLYIINFMHKHVDILDSNDYNMIRTEVAKHHGELFRTVTKRLSDGFQCAF
;
A
#
# COMPACT_ATOMS: atom_id res chain seq x y z
N MET A 1 5.49 1.16 -24.42
CA MET A 1 5.68 2.63 -24.25
C MET A 1 4.76 3.22 -23.17
N ALA A 2 3.54 2.67 -22.98
CA ALA A 2 2.53 3.17 -22.03
C ALA A 2 2.86 3.00 -20.52
N LEU A 3 3.45 1.87 -20.11
CA LEU A 3 3.80 1.62 -18.69
C LEU A 3 4.82 2.64 -18.17
N ARG A 4 5.79 3.00 -19.02
CA ARG A 4 6.87 3.95 -18.68
C ARG A 4 6.32 5.37 -18.57
N SER A 5 5.40 5.77 -19.44
CA SER A 5 4.73 7.08 -19.35
C SER A 5 3.77 7.20 -18.18
N MET A 6 3.11 6.12 -17.74
CA MET A 6 2.25 6.14 -16.55
C MET A 6 3.10 6.25 -15.26
N VAL A 7 4.21 5.51 -15.18
CA VAL A 7 5.19 5.66 -14.09
C VAL A 7 5.82 7.05 -14.09
N LEU A 8 6.17 7.60 -15.26
CA LEU A 8 6.77 8.94 -15.35
C LEU A 8 5.77 10.09 -15.08
N ALA A 9 4.50 9.95 -15.50
CA ALA A 9 3.44 10.91 -15.18
C ALA A 9 3.08 10.91 -13.68
N ASP A 10 3.25 9.77 -13.01
CA ASP A 10 3.07 9.65 -11.55
C ASP A 10 4.32 10.14 -10.78
N GLN A 11 5.52 9.98 -11.34
CA GLN A 11 6.77 10.55 -10.81
C GLN A 11 6.75 12.09 -10.80
N GLU A 12 6.14 12.73 -11.81
CA GLU A 12 5.96 14.20 -11.86
C GLU A 12 4.96 14.71 -10.80
N ARG A 13 4.01 13.87 -10.32
CA ARG A 13 3.13 14.19 -9.17
C ARG A 13 3.81 13.96 -7.82
N TYR A 14 4.82 13.10 -7.76
CA TYR A 14 5.63 12.86 -6.58
C TYR A 14 6.70 13.95 -6.41
N ARG A 15 6.26 15.20 -6.20
CA ARG A 15 7.12 16.24 -5.61
C ARG A 15 7.66 15.65 -4.30
N ARG A 16 8.99 15.52 -4.17
CA ARG A 16 9.66 15.06 -2.93
C ARG A 16 9.16 15.88 -1.73
N CYS A 17 8.16 15.37 -1.03
CA CYS A 17 7.72 15.91 0.25
C CYS A 17 8.76 15.46 1.28
N MET A 18 9.75 16.30 1.57
CA MET A 18 10.67 16.04 2.67
C MET A 18 9.91 16.17 3.99
N ALA A 19 9.95 15.13 4.81
CA ALA A 19 9.35 15.18 6.14
C ALA A 19 10.07 16.22 7.00
N THR A 20 9.30 17.06 7.68
CA THR A 20 9.82 17.98 8.70
C THR A 20 9.92 17.28 10.06
N GLY A 21 10.65 17.86 11.01
CA GLY A 21 10.65 17.39 12.40
C GLY A 21 9.23 17.36 13.00
N GLY A 22 8.38 18.34 12.65
CA GLY A 22 6.98 18.36 13.07
C GLY A 22 6.15 17.23 12.47
N ASP A 23 6.46 16.80 11.24
CA ASP A 23 5.76 15.66 10.64
C ASP A 23 6.14 14.34 11.31
N ILE A 24 7.40 14.18 11.72
CA ILE A 24 7.86 13.00 12.47
C ILE A 24 7.13 12.96 13.82
N VAL A 25 7.21 14.04 14.61
CA VAL A 25 6.54 14.11 15.92
C VAL A 25 5.04 13.87 15.78
N GLY A 26 4.38 14.51 14.81
CA GLY A 26 2.94 14.34 14.60
C GLY A 26 2.51 13.00 13.98
N SER A 27 3.43 12.18 13.48
CA SER A 27 3.10 10.87 12.87
C SER A 27 3.45 9.69 13.77
N PHE A 28 4.39 9.86 14.70
CA PHE A 28 4.92 8.78 15.54
C PHE A 28 4.72 9.03 17.05
N ALA A 29 4.03 10.10 17.45
CA ALA A 29 3.56 10.26 18.82
C ALA A 29 2.43 9.28 19.13
N ASP A 30 2.28 8.93 20.41
CA ASP A 30 1.24 8.00 20.87
C ASP A 30 -0.16 8.47 20.45
N GLY A 31 -0.93 7.55 19.86
CA GLY A 31 -2.29 7.80 19.39
C GLY A 31 -2.38 8.65 18.11
N CYS A 32 -1.27 9.08 17.53
CA CYS A 32 -1.26 9.81 16.28
C CYS A 32 -1.29 8.87 15.06
N MET A 33 -1.96 9.32 14.01
CA MET A 33 -1.99 8.61 12.74
C MET A 33 -0.77 8.97 11.90
N MET A 34 -0.05 7.96 11.45
CA MET A 34 1.09 8.17 10.54
C MET A 34 0.63 8.87 9.26
N LYS A 35 1.28 9.99 8.95
CA LYS A 35 1.02 10.75 7.72
C LYS A 35 1.52 10.00 6.48
N GLY A 36 0.82 10.20 5.37
CA GLY A 36 1.16 9.59 4.08
C GLY A 36 2.53 9.97 3.50
N ILE A 37 3.19 11.01 4.01
CA ILE A 37 4.52 11.44 3.54
C ILE A 37 5.62 10.40 3.78
N PHE A 38 5.40 9.44 4.70
CA PHE A 38 6.36 8.38 5.00
C PHE A 38 6.13 7.11 4.17
N ILE A 39 5.05 7.05 3.38
CA ILE A 39 4.67 5.87 2.58
C ILE A 39 5.83 5.43 1.68
N ASP A 40 6.49 6.37 1.00
CA ASP A 40 7.61 6.05 0.11
C ASP A 40 8.79 5.44 0.86
N ALA A 41 9.10 5.96 2.06
CA ALA A 41 10.17 5.45 2.89
C ALA A 41 9.87 4.02 3.36
N PHE A 42 8.63 3.76 3.82
CA PHE A 42 8.20 2.44 4.22
C PHE A 42 8.14 1.46 3.04
N ALA A 43 7.57 1.86 1.91
CA ALA A 43 7.54 1.04 0.70
C ALA A 43 8.97 0.69 0.25
N THR A 44 9.88 1.67 0.24
CA THR A 44 11.29 1.45 -0.09
C THR A 44 11.95 0.49 0.88
N PHE A 45 11.68 0.63 2.19
CA PHE A 45 12.18 -0.29 3.21
C PHE A 45 11.68 -1.72 2.97
N LEU A 46 10.38 -1.92 2.79
CA LEU A 46 9.79 -3.24 2.53
C LEU A 46 10.35 -3.90 1.28
N VAL A 47 10.55 -3.12 0.20
CA VAL A 47 11.17 -3.61 -1.04
C VAL A 47 12.61 -4.06 -0.79
N LYS A 48 13.39 -3.31 -0.02
CA LYS A 48 14.77 -3.69 0.35
C LYS A 48 14.82 -4.93 1.23
N GLU A 49 13.94 -5.04 2.20
CA GLU A 49 13.81 -6.23 3.05
C GLU A 49 13.45 -7.46 2.19
N GLU A 50 12.51 -7.35 1.26
CA GLU A 50 12.17 -8.45 0.35
C GLU A 50 13.37 -8.87 -0.52
N MET A 51 14.14 -7.92 -1.06
CA MET A 51 15.37 -8.23 -1.79
C MET A 51 16.38 -8.99 -0.93
N ARG A 52 16.55 -8.58 0.33
CA ARG A 52 17.53 -9.19 1.24
C ARG A 52 17.09 -10.58 1.69
N ASP A 53 15.84 -10.72 2.14
CA ASP A 53 15.38 -11.90 2.85
C ASP A 53 14.78 -12.95 1.91
N ARG A 54 14.24 -12.53 0.75
CA ARG A 54 13.56 -13.41 -0.22
C ARG A 54 13.84 -12.97 -1.67
N PRO A 55 15.10 -12.96 -2.13
CA PRO A 55 15.45 -12.50 -3.47
C PRO A 55 14.74 -13.26 -4.60
N GLN A 56 14.36 -14.52 -4.38
CA GLN A 56 13.62 -15.34 -5.34
C GLN A 56 12.18 -14.87 -5.58
N SER A 57 11.56 -14.20 -4.60
CA SER A 57 10.23 -13.60 -4.74
C SER A 57 10.27 -12.12 -5.09
N TYR A 58 11.47 -11.54 -5.24
CA TYR A 58 11.60 -10.11 -5.56
C TYR A 58 10.87 -9.73 -6.84
N GLY A 59 10.09 -8.65 -6.76
CA GLY A 59 9.26 -8.17 -7.87
C GLY A 59 8.09 -9.10 -8.21
N LYS A 60 7.84 -10.14 -7.41
CA LYS A 60 6.68 -11.03 -7.56
C LYS A 60 5.51 -10.66 -6.65
N ARG A 61 5.63 -9.54 -5.93
CA ARG A 61 4.59 -9.00 -5.06
C ARG A 61 4.33 -7.54 -5.39
N ILE A 62 3.07 -7.15 -5.37
CA ILE A 62 2.68 -5.74 -5.30
C ILE A 62 2.24 -5.48 -3.86
N ILE A 63 2.83 -4.47 -3.24
CA ILE A 63 2.49 -3.99 -1.90
C ILE A 63 1.67 -2.72 -2.05
N LEU A 64 0.46 -2.70 -1.50
CA LEU A 64 -0.44 -1.54 -1.50
C LEU A 64 -0.73 -1.14 -0.06
N LEU A 65 -0.37 0.10 0.30
CA LEU A 65 -0.75 0.72 1.56
C LEU A 65 -2.12 1.37 1.38
N VAL A 66 -3.12 0.88 2.12
CA VAL A 66 -4.51 1.31 1.99
C VAL A 66 -4.92 2.03 3.27
N LEU A 67 -5.36 3.28 3.14
CA LEU A 67 -5.95 4.06 4.23
C LEU A 67 -7.46 4.04 4.12
N ASN A 68 -8.14 3.55 5.14
CA ASN A 68 -9.60 3.55 5.22
C ASN A 68 -10.05 3.91 6.64
N ASN A 69 -10.94 4.88 6.79
CA ASN A 69 -11.50 5.29 8.09
C ASN A 69 -10.43 5.51 9.19
N ASN A 70 -9.36 6.23 8.87
CA ASN A 70 -8.23 6.46 9.77
C ASN A 70 -7.54 5.18 10.26
N HIS A 71 -7.58 4.12 9.46
CA HIS A 71 -6.89 2.88 9.71
C HIS A 71 -6.05 2.47 8.49
N TRP A 72 -4.78 2.13 8.73
CA TRP A 72 -3.89 1.64 7.69
C TRP A 72 -3.96 0.12 7.60
N SER A 73 -4.10 -0.41 6.39
CA SER A 73 -3.98 -1.83 6.10
C SER A 73 -3.00 -2.06 4.95
N LEU A 74 -2.38 -3.23 4.91
CA LEU A 74 -1.43 -3.61 3.86
C LEU A 74 -2.04 -4.71 3.00
N TYR A 75 -2.18 -4.46 1.70
CA TYR A 75 -2.60 -5.48 0.75
C TYR A 75 -1.37 -5.98 -0.01
N ILE A 76 -1.21 -7.29 -0.08
CA ILE A 76 -0.07 -7.93 -0.75
C ILE A 76 -0.61 -8.84 -1.85
N ILE A 77 -0.45 -8.43 -3.10
CA ILE A 77 -0.80 -9.26 -4.26
C ILE A 77 0.40 -10.12 -4.60
N ASN A 78 0.26 -11.43 -4.44
CA ASN A 78 1.35 -12.38 -4.63
C ASN A 78 1.18 -13.13 -5.96
N PHE A 79 2.03 -12.83 -6.95
CA PHE A 79 1.95 -13.43 -8.27
C PHE A 79 2.38 -14.89 -8.31
N MET A 80 3.30 -15.30 -7.43
CA MET A 80 3.78 -16.69 -7.39
C MET A 80 2.68 -17.64 -6.90
N HIS A 81 1.92 -17.19 -5.91
CA HIS A 81 0.90 -18.01 -5.25
C HIS A 81 -0.54 -17.64 -5.65
N LYS A 82 -0.72 -16.68 -6.56
CA LYS A 82 -2.00 -16.27 -7.16
C LYS A 82 -3.09 -15.92 -6.14
N HIS A 83 -2.71 -15.26 -5.05
CA HIS A 83 -3.66 -14.78 -4.04
C HIS A 83 -3.32 -13.35 -3.60
N VAL A 84 -4.24 -12.76 -2.85
CA VAL A 84 -4.04 -11.47 -2.18
C VAL A 84 -4.17 -11.66 -0.68
N ASP A 85 -3.15 -11.24 0.05
CA ASP A 85 -3.16 -11.20 1.51
C ASP A 85 -3.54 -9.79 1.98
N ILE A 86 -4.35 -9.71 3.04
CA ILE A 86 -4.66 -8.47 3.73
C ILE A 86 -4.07 -8.57 5.13
N LEU A 87 -3.02 -7.79 5.40
CA LEU A 87 -2.49 -7.62 6.75
C LEU A 87 -3.16 -6.41 7.37
N ASP A 88 -3.96 -6.68 8.39
CA ASP A 88 -4.75 -5.68 9.07
C ASP A 88 -4.69 -5.89 10.58
N SER A 89 -4.25 -4.86 11.30
CA SER A 89 -4.14 -4.84 12.76
C SER A 89 -5.43 -4.43 13.48
N ASN A 90 -6.53 -4.19 12.77
CA ASN A 90 -7.78 -3.75 13.38
C ASN A 90 -8.36 -4.83 14.32
N ASP A 91 -8.97 -4.41 15.43
CA ASP A 91 -9.67 -5.32 16.34
C ASP A 91 -11.12 -5.52 15.86
N TYR A 92 -11.30 -6.56 15.05
CA TYR A 92 -12.57 -6.96 14.46
C TYR A 92 -13.67 -7.31 15.47
N ASN A 93 -13.29 -7.81 16.65
CA ASN A 93 -14.25 -8.07 17.72
C ASN A 93 -14.80 -6.75 18.27
N MET A 94 -13.91 -5.78 18.49
CA MET A 94 -14.29 -4.46 19.00
C MET A 94 -15.17 -3.70 18.00
N ILE A 95 -14.83 -3.72 16.71
CA ILE A 95 -15.60 -3.04 15.66
C ILE A 95 -16.81 -3.84 15.15
N ARG A 96 -17.06 -5.02 15.74
CA ARG A 96 -18.24 -5.88 15.48
C ARG A 96 -18.48 -6.17 13.99
N THR A 97 -17.41 -6.48 13.26
CA THR A 97 -17.47 -6.90 11.85
C THR A 97 -16.39 -7.95 11.57
N GLU A 98 -16.46 -8.59 10.40
CA GLU A 98 -15.43 -9.52 9.92
C GLU A 98 -14.53 -8.85 8.88
N VAL A 99 -13.28 -9.33 8.75
CA VAL A 99 -12.29 -8.86 7.75
C VAL A 99 -12.90 -8.82 6.35
N ALA A 100 -13.56 -9.90 5.93
CA ALA A 100 -14.14 -10.02 4.61
C ALA A 100 -15.24 -8.98 4.34
N LYS A 101 -16.05 -8.65 5.35
CA LYS A 101 -17.09 -7.63 5.26
C LYS A 101 -16.49 -6.22 5.28
N HIS A 102 -15.51 -5.99 6.14
CA HIS A 102 -14.87 -4.69 6.31
C HIS A 102 -14.08 -4.26 5.06
N HIS A 103 -13.34 -5.20 4.46
CA HIS A 103 -12.52 -4.95 3.28
C HIS A 103 -13.21 -5.28 1.96
N GLY A 104 -14.36 -5.95 1.96
CA GLY A 104 -14.97 -6.47 0.73
C GLY A 104 -15.20 -5.42 -0.36
N GLU A 105 -15.81 -4.29 -0.02
CA GLU A 105 -16.06 -3.19 -0.97
C GLU A 105 -14.79 -2.44 -1.37
N LEU A 106 -13.91 -2.19 -0.40
CA LEU A 106 -12.64 -1.52 -0.62
C LEU A 106 -11.71 -2.34 -1.52
N PHE A 107 -11.62 -3.64 -1.27
CA PHE A 107 -10.89 -4.60 -2.07
C PHE A 107 -11.42 -4.69 -3.50
N ARG A 108 -12.75 -4.70 -3.70
CA ARG A 108 -13.35 -4.61 -5.04
C ARG A 108 -12.97 -3.31 -5.74
N THR A 109 -12.93 -2.21 -5.02
CA THR A 109 -12.54 -0.90 -5.58
C THR A 109 -11.07 -0.89 -6.01
N VAL A 110 -10.17 -1.39 -5.15
CA VAL A 110 -8.74 -1.50 -5.45
C VAL A 110 -8.50 -2.43 -6.64
N THR A 111 -9.11 -3.62 -6.65
CA THR A 111 -8.94 -4.60 -7.74
C THR A 111 -9.51 -4.09 -9.06
N LYS A 112 -10.65 -3.37 -9.03
CA LYS A 112 -11.19 -2.69 -10.22
C LYS A 112 -10.22 -1.65 -10.77
N ARG A 113 -9.66 -0.77 -9.92
CA ARG A 113 -8.67 0.24 -10.36
C ARG A 113 -7.42 -0.40 -10.97
N LEU A 114 -6.95 -1.50 -10.39
CA LEU A 114 -5.84 -2.25 -10.96
C LEU A 114 -6.22 -2.81 -12.34
N SER A 115 -7.38 -3.46 -12.45
CA SER A 115 -7.89 -3.99 -13.72
C SER A 115 -8.02 -2.92 -14.80
N ASP A 116 -8.65 -1.78 -14.47
CA ASP A 116 -8.85 -0.66 -15.39
C ASP A 116 -7.49 -0.09 -15.84
N GLY A 117 -6.52 0.06 -14.92
CA GLY A 117 -5.16 0.48 -15.23
C GLY A 117 -4.42 -0.50 -16.14
N PHE A 118 -4.61 -1.81 -15.95
CA PHE A 118 -4.08 -2.83 -16.84
C PHE A 118 -4.70 -2.74 -18.24
N GLN A 119 -6.02 -2.56 -18.35
CA GLN A 119 -6.70 -2.44 -19.65
C GLN A 119 -6.25 -1.22 -20.44
N CYS A 120 -5.97 -0.09 -19.77
CA CYS A 120 -5.44 1.11 -20.44
C CYS A 120 -3.97 0.97 -20.90
N ALA A 121 -3.24 -0.04 -20.42
CA ALA A 121 -1.83 -0.24 -20.75
C ALA A 121 -1.58 -1.06 -22.02
N PHE A 122 -2.64 -1.68 -22.58
CA PHE A 122 -2.64 -2.52 -23.78
C PHE A 122 -3.69 -2.03 -24.79
#